data_AF-A0A352QPS5-F1
#
_entry.id   AF-A0A352QPS5-F1
#
_cell.length_a   1.000
_cell.length_b   1.000
_cell.length_c   1.000
_cell.angle_alpha   90.00
_cell.angle_beta   90.00
_cell.angle_gamma   90.00
#
_symmetry.space_group_name_H-M   'P 1'
#
loop_
_entity.id
_entity.type
_entity.pdbx_description
1 polymer ?
#
loop_
_entity_poly.entity_id
_entity_poly.type
_entity_poly.pdbx_seq_one_letter_code
_entity_poly.pdbx_strand_id
1 'polypeptide(L)'
;MIAALLAVALAVSAAPAMEEATPAVAAGACPEPRTVLPRYPAQLARANKAGVVLVGARFDDCGRITETRIDESSGHELFDAAAREAVARYVLSEKQRAKARDGWVQAPVKFGGFRTVEVREVPWPRSHRKPRYLADDQPLPFDTVAAFRAARPTEAGLVYREPYGIARAATGEVFRTTLAPEKVDASVFWLEYIIQPAPPASPIEPSSPNIYAAVARYRLVEEGGEPVVRLGILCERPEEECQKLRNFLFQGLPFAKARRR
;
A
#
# COMPACT_ATOMS: atom_id res chain seq x y z
N MET A 1 -1.28 25.34 -93.21
CA MET A 1 -1.77 24.26 -92.31
C MET A 1 -0.56 23.69 -91.57
N ILE A 2 -0.11 24.35 -90.50
CA ILE A 2 -0.24 23.93 -89.08
C ILE A 2 0.37 22.51 -88.89
N ALA A 3 1.67 22.35 -88.60
CA ALA A 3 2.38 22.52 -87.30
C ALA A 3 1.84 21.61 -86.18
N ALA A 4 2.59 21.05 -85.25
CA ALA A 4 3.99 20.65 -85.08
C ALA A 4 3.99 19.78 -83.78
N LEU A 5 4.99 18.92 -83.66
CA LEU A 5 5.45 18.17 -82.47
C LEU A 5 5.00 18.68 -81.09
N LEU A 6 4.81 17.74 -80.15
CA LEU A 6 5.26 17.96 -78.76
C LEU A 6 5.46 16.64 -77.99
N ALA A 7 6.72 16.33 -77.72
CA ALA A 7 7.17 15.49 -76.62
C ALA A 7 7.31 16.38 -75.38
N VAL A 8 6.74 15.97 -74.24
CA VAL A 8 6.82 16.72 -72.98
C VAL A 8 7.67 15.93 -71.98
N ALA A 9 8.76 16.56 -71.57
CA ALA A 9 9.65 16.11 -70.51
C ALA A 9 9.05 16.40 -69.13
N LEU A 10 9.25 15.45 -68.21
CA LEU A 10 8.89 15.53 -66.79
C LEU A 10 9.74 16.59 -66.08
N ALA A 11 9.08 17.60 -65.51
CA ALA A 11 9.67 18.50 -64.52
C ALA A 11 9.13 18.13 -63.12
N VAL A 12 10.04 17.71 -62.23
CA VAL A 12 9.77 17.47 -60.81
C VAL A 12 9.72 18.83 -60.11
N SER A 13 8.54 19.24 -59.64
CA SER A 13 8.35 20.46 -58.86
C SER A 13 8.54 20.15 -57.37
N ALA A 14 9.47 20.84 -56.72
CA ALA A 14 9.64 20.82 -55.27
C ALA A 14 8.44 21.51 -54.59
N ALA A 15 7.78 20.81 -53.66
CA ALA A 15 6.73 21.36 -52.82
C ALA A 15 7.32 21.82 -51.46
N PRO A 16 6.82 22.93 -50.88
CA PRO A 16 7.35 23.46 -49.63
C PRO A 16 6.89 22.62 -48.45
N ALA A 17 7.74 22.55 -47.42
CA ALA A 17 7.42 22.00 -46.12
C ALA A 17 6.25 22.78 -45.50
N MET A 18 5.09 22.14 -45.40
CA MET A 18 4.03 22.57 -44.50
C MET A 18 4.42 22.12 -43.09
N GLU A 19 4.89 23.09 -42.33
CA GLU A 19 4.96 23.05 -40.88
C GLU A 19 3.54 22.82 -40.34
N GLU A 20 3.27 21.59 -39.88
CA GLU A 20 2.04 21.29 -39.14
C GLU A 20 2.09 22.04 -37.80
N ALA A 21 1.57 23.26 -37.83
CA ALA A 21 1.19 24.01 -36.65
C ALA A 21 0.23 23.16 -35.81
N THR A 22 0.76 22.57 -34.75
CA THR A 22 -0.04 21.87 -33.74
C THR A 22 -0.91 22.91 -33.03
N PRO A 23 -2.20 22.62 -32.77
CA PRO A 23 -3.15 23.62 -32.34
C PRO A 23 -2.80 24.13 -30.94
N ALA A 24 -2.69 25.46 -30.83
CA ALA A 24 -2.58 26.16 -29.56
C ALA A 24 -3.77 25.78 -28.67
N VAL A 25 -3.46 25.13 -27.54
CA VAL A 25 -4.44 24.80 -26.51
C VAL A 25 -4.96 26.11 -25.92
N ALA A 26 -6.26 26.33 -26.06
CA ALA A 26 -6.97 27.50 -25.59
C ALA A 26 -6.61 27.88 -24.14
N ALA A 27 -6.26 29.14 -23.96
CA ALA A 27 -6.12 29.81 -22.68
C ALA A 27 -7.48 29.91 -21.98
N GLY A 28 -7.50 29.68 -20.67
CA GLY A 28 -8.65 30.03 -19.83
C GLY A 28 -8.55 29.60 -18.38
N ALA A 29 -8.05 28.40 -18.10
CA ALA A 29 -7.80 27.97 -16.72
C ALA A 29 -6.71 26.90 -16.68
N CYS A 30 -5.76 27.03 -15.75
CA CYS A 30 -4.84 25.95 -15.46
C CYS A 30 -5.65 24.73 -14.97
N PRO A 31 -5.28 23.50 -15.38
CA PRO A 31 -5.99 22.32 -14.95
C PRO A 31 -5.83 22.12 -13.44
N GLU A 32 -6.81 21.48 -12.82
CA GLU A 32 -6.75 21.13 -11.41
C GLU A 32 -5.53 20.23 -11.11
N PRO A 33 -4.83 20.47 -9.99
CA PRO A 33 -3.72 19.63 -9.57
C PRO A 33 -4.12 18.16 -9.47
N ARG A 34 -3.32 17.29 -10.06
CA ARG A 34 -3.56 15.85 -10.04
C ARG A 34 -2.27 15.07 -9.98
N THR A 35 -2.30 13.97 -9.25
CA THR A 35 -1.27 12.94 -9.26
C THR A 35 -1.85 11.67 -9.85
N VAL A 36 -1.08 11.01 -10.71
CA VAL A 36 -1.48 9.77 -11.38
C VAL A 36 -0.74 8.61 -10.72
N LEU A 37 -1.48 7.59 -10.28
CA LEU A 37 -0.84 6.40 -9.72
C LEU A 37 -0.07 5.65 -10.83
N PRO A 38 1.18 5.21 -10.57
CA PRO A 38 1.93 4.46 -11.56
C PRO A 38 1.33 3.08 -11.78
N ARG A 39 1.38 2.61 -13.02
CA ARG A 39 1.01 1.24 -13.34
C ARG A 39 2.09 0.31 -12.79
N TYR A 40 1.69 -0.61 -11.91
CA TYR A 40 2.62 -1.58 -11.35
C TYR A 40 3.04 -2.60 -12.44
N PRO A 41 4.33 -2.75 -12.76
CA PRO A 41 4.79 -3.76 -13.71
C PRO A 41 4.48 -5.19 -13.23
N ALA A 42 3.71 -5.95 -14.03
CA ALA A 42 3.21 -7.27 -13.63
C ALA A 42 4.31 -8.27 -13.24
N GLN A 43 5.49 -8.18 -13.87
CA GLN A 43 6.64 -9.04 -13.57
C GLN A 43 7.18 -8.79 -12.15
N LEU A 44 7.37 -7.51 -11.80
CA LEU A 44 7.84 -7.11 -10.47
C LEU A 44 6.77 -7.32 -9.39
N ALA A 45 5.48 -7.19 -9.75
CA ALA A 45 4.37 -7.49 -8.86
C ALA A 45 4.36 -8.98 -8.47
N ARG A 46 4.46 -9.88 -9.46
CA ARG A 46 4.52 -11.34 -9.21
C ARG A 46 5.75 -11.74 -8.40
N ALA A 47 6.86 -11.04 -8.58
CA ALA A 47 8.10 -11.25 -7.84
C ALA A 47 8.13 -10.52 -6.47
N ASN A 48 7.03 -9.89 -6.04
CA ASN A 48 6.92 -9.13 -4.79
C ASN A 48 8.06 -8.12 -4.57
N LYS A 49 8.55 -7.51 -5.65
CA LYS A 49 9.59 -6.47 -5.56
C LYS A 49 8.99 -5.17 -5.04
N ALA A 50 9.83 -4.27 -4.56
CA ALA A 50 9.40 -2.95 -4.13
C ALA A 50 10.56 -1.98 -4.36
N GLY A 51 10.25 -0.70 -4.44
CA GLY A 51 11.25 0.33 -4.68
C GLY A 51 10.63 1.72 -4.65
N VAL A 52 11.49 2.71 -4.50
CA VAL A 52 11.14 4.12 -4.66
C VAL A 52 11.99 4.65 -5.79
N VAL A 53 11.36 5.38 -6.71
CA VAL A 53 12.03 6.09 -7.80
C VAL A 53 11.87 7.57 -7.53
N LEU A 54 12.96 8.33 -7.56
CA LEU A 54 12.88 9.79 -7.52
C LEU A 54 12.93 10.33 -8.94
N VAL A 55 11.80 10.90 -9.37
CA VAL A 55 11.66 11.45 -10.71
C VAL A 55 11.77 12.97 -10.64
N GLY A 56 12.77 13.53 -11.31
CA GLY A 56 12.85 14.96 -11.58
C GLY A 56 11.81 15.32 -12.63
N ALA A 57 10.98 16.31 -12.36
CA ALA A 57 9.94 16.79 -13.26
C ALA A 57 10.04 18.31 -13.45
N ARG A 58 10.17 18.74 -14.71
CA ARG A 58 10.05 20.14 -15.12
C ARG A 58 8.60 20.41 -15.49
N PHE A 59 8.12 21.62 -15.24
CA PHE A 59 6.71 21.97 -15.41
C PHE A 59 6.52 23.35 -16.03
N ASP A 60 5.34 23.59 -16.58
CA ASP A 60 4.91 24.89 -17.13
C ASP A 60 4.27 25.80 -16.05
N ASP A 61 3.86 27.01 -16.43
CA ASP A 61 3.23 27.98 -15.50
C ASP A 61 1.90 27.47 -14.89
N CYS A 62 1.31 26.42 -15.48
CA CYS A 62 0.11 25.76 -14.99
C CYS A 62 0.39 24.47 -14.20
N GLY A 63 1.67 24.10 -14.02
CA GLY A 63 2.08 22.90 -13.30
C GLY A 63 2.01 21.60 -14.09
N ARG A 64 1.75 21.63 -15.41
CA ARG A 64 1.80 20.43 -16.25
C ARG A 64 3.26 20.04 -16.44
N ILE A 65 3.55 18.74 -16.37
CA ILE A 65 4.91 18.26 -16.56
C ILE A 65 5.28 18.32 -18.04
N THR A 66 6.39 18.99 -18.35
CA THR A 66 6.93 19.15 -19.71
C THR A 66 8.13 18.24 -19.95
N GLU A 67 8.87 17.88 -18.91
CA GLU A 67 10.07 17.05 -18.99
C GLU A 67 10.19 16.15 -17.75
N THR A 68 10.68 14.92 -17.94
CA THR A 68 10.96 14.00 -16.83
C THR A 68 12.33 13.35 -16.97
N ARG A 69 13.03 13.21 -15.84
CA ARG A 69 14.29 12.47 -15.71
C ARG A 69 14.28 11.63 -14.45
N ILE A 70 15.14 10.61 -14.40
CA ILE A 70 15.37 9.86 -13.16
C ILE A 70 16.49 10.55 -12.40
N ASP A 71 16.17 11.05 -11.20
CA ASP A 71 17.19 11.57 -10.28
C ASP A 71 17.78 10.41 -9.45
N GLU A 72 16.93 9.44 -9.04
CA GLU A 72 17.35 8.23 -8.32
C GLU A 72 16.52 7.03 -8.77
N SER A 73 17.21 5.96 -9.18
CA SER A 73 16.60 4.69 -9.60
C SER A 73 16.23 3.83 -8.40
N SER A 74 15.18 3.04 -8.56
CA SER A 74 14.82 1.98 -7.61
C SER A 74 15.71 0.73 -7.66
N GLY A 75 16.67 0.67 -8.60
CA GLY A 75 17.41 -0.54 -8.95
C GLY A 75 16.63 -1.48 -9.90
N HIS A 76 15.46 -1.05 -10.38
CA HIS A 76 14.61 -1.81 -11.30
C HIS A 76 14.12 -0.93 -12.45
N GLU A 77 14.62 -1.16 -13.66
CA GLU A 77 14.29 -0.35 -14.85
C GLU A 77 12.77 -0.29 -15.13
N LEU A 78 12.04 -1.37 -14.86
CA LEU A 78 10.59 -1.40 -15.05
C LEU A 78 9.83 -0.46 -14.09
N PHE A 79 10.34 -0.26 -12.87
CA PHE A 79 9.78 0.74 -11.96
C PHE A 79 10.14 2.15 -12.42
N ASP A 80 11.37 2.36 -12.89
CA ASP A 80 11.82 3.67 -13.36
C ASP A 80 11.00 4.13 -14.57
N ALA A 81 10.74 3.23 -15.53
CA ALA A 81 9.90 3.49 -16.69
C ALA A 81 8.45 3.82 -16.28
N ALA A 82 7.85 3.00 -15.41
CA ALA A 82 6.49 3.24 -14.92
C ALA A 82 6.38 4.53 -14.09
N ALA A 83 7.44 4.93 -13.38
CA ALA A 83 7.48 6.16 -12.60
C ALA A 83 7.44 7.38 -13.51
N ARG A 84 8.28 7.41 -14.55
CA ARG A 84 8.32 8.50 -15.52
C ARG A 84 6.99 8.67 -16.22
N GLU A 85 6.39 7.56 -16.67
CA GLU A 85 5.09 7.57 -17.35
C GLU A 85 3.98 8.15 -16.46
N ALA A 86 3.99 7.83 -15.17
CA ALA A 86 3.05 8.38 -14.21
C ALA A 86 3.26 9.88 -13.99
N VAL A 87 4.50 10.28 -13.69
CA VAL A 87 4.86 11.67 -13.37
C VAL A 87 4.65 12.59 -14.57
N ALA A 88 4.90 12.13 -15.79
CA ALA A 88 4.63 12.91 -17.01
C ALA A 88 3.16 13.35 -17.14
N ARG A 89 2.22 12.71 -16.43
CA ARG A 89 0.78 13.04 -16.45
C ARG A 89 0.32 13.91 -15.28
N TYR A 90 1.24 14.28 -14.38
CA TYR A 90 0.92 15.09 -13.21
C TYR A 90 0.55 16.51 -13.61
N VAL A 91 -0.24 17.15 -12.76
CA VAL A 91 -0.43 18.58 -12.71
C VAL A 91 -0.10 19.03 -11.30
N LEU A 92 0.92 19.85 -11.15
CA LEU A 92 1.43 20.31 -9.85
C LEU A 92 0.60 21.46 -9.31
N SER A 93 0.23 21.37 -8.04
CA SER A 93 -0.34 22.49 -7.28
C SER A 93 0.68 23.61 -7.06
N GLU A 94 0.22 24.82 -6.76
CA GLU A 94 1.09 25.95 -6.41
C GLU A 94 2.09 25.61 -5.30
N LYS A 95 1.64 24.88 -4.26
CA LYS A 95 2.48 24.42 -3.16
C LYS A 95 3.58 23.46 -3.60
N GLN A 96 3.34 22.64 -4.63
CA GLN A 96 4.35 21.73 -5.17
C GLN A 96 5.33 22.48 -6.07
N ARG A 97 4.83 23.41 -6.89
CA ARG A 97 5.67 24.28 -7.74
C ARG A 97 6.59 25.17 -6.91
N ALA A 98 6.13 25.67 -5.76
CA ALA A 98 6.94 26.45 -4.84
C ALA A 98 8.14 25.70 -4.24
N LYS A 99 8.18 24.37 -4.34
CA LYS A 99 9.31 23.54 -3.89
C LYS A 99 10.36 23.34 -4.99
N ALA A 100 10.13 23.86 -6.19
CA ALA A 100 11.04 23.69 -7.30
C ALA A 100 12.40 24.33 -7.01
N ARG A 101 13.46 23.68 -7.47
CA ARG A 101 14.82 24.22 -7.51
C ARG A 101 15.29 24.14 -8.95
N ASP A 102 15.77 25.26 -9.49
CA ASP A 102 16.20 25.38 -10.89
C ASP A 102 15.15 24.94 -11.92
N GLY A 103 13.87 25.15 -11.60
CA GLY A 103 12.74 24.77 -12.47
C GLY A 103 12.34 23.29 -12.39
N TRP A 104 12.96 22.51 -11.51
CA TRP A 104 12.66 21.09 -11.30
C TRP A 104 12.03 20.83 -9.95
N VAL A 105 11.00 19.96 -9.91
CA VAL A 105 10.54 19.32 -8.68
C VAL A 105 10.96 17.87 -8.65
N GLN A 106 11.24 17.34 -7.47
CA GLN A 106 11.48 15.91 -7.28
C GLN A 106 10.20 15.24 -6.80
N ALA A 107 9.72 14.27 -7.57
CA ALA A 107 8.53 13.49 -7.28
C ALA A 107 8.92 12.06 -6.85
N PRO A 108 8.75 11.69 -5.57
CA PRO A 108 8.96 10.31 -5.14
C PRO A 108 7.80 9.43 -5.61
N VAL A 109 8.12 8.41 -6.40
CA VAL A 109 7.16 7.40 -6.89
C VAL A 109 7.47 6.07 -6.22
N LYS A 110 6.55 5.59 -5.39
CA LYS A 110 6.71 4.36 -4.61
C LYS A 110 6.01 3.19 -5.28
N PHE A 111 6.75 2.12 -5.55
CA PHE A 111 6.25 0.82 -6.01
C PHE A 111 6.36 -0.19 -4.89
N GLY A 112 5.21 -0.70 -4.44
CA GLY A 112 5.20 -1.61 -3.32
C GLY A 112 5.68 -0.93 -2.03
N GLY A 113 5.71 -1.70 -0.95
CA GLY A 113 5.65 -1.13 0.37
C GLY A 113 4.25 -0.61 0.63
N PHE A 114 3.82 -0.80 1.86
CA PHE A 114 2.50 -0.38 2.29
C PHE A 114 2.31 1.08 1.90
N ARG A 115 1.10 1.44 1.48
CA ARG A 115 0.65 2.80 1.77
C ARG A 115 1.08 2.98 3.22
N THR A 116 1.89 3.99 3.49
CA THR A 116 1.72 4.63 4.78
C THR A 116 0.26 5.08 4.67
N VAL A 117 -0.68 4.20 5.06
CA VAL A 117 -1.77 4.65 5.91
C VAL A 117 -0.99 5.51 6.84
N GLU A 118 -1.17 6.84 6.75
CA GLU A 118 -0.74 7.71 7.84
C GLU A 118 -0.95 6.86 9.07
N VAL A 119 0.09 6.65 9.88
CA VAL A 119 -0.12 6.07 11.18
C VAL A 119 -1.02 7.09 11.85
N ARG A 120 -2.33 7.02 11.54
CA ARG A 120 -3.42 7.59 12.26
C ARG A 120 -3.11 7.00 13.60
N GLU A 121 -2.72 7.89 14.50
CA GLU A 121 -2.59 7.58 15.91
C GLU A 121 -3.69 6.57 16.16
N VAL A 122 -3.30 5.32 16.46
CA VAL A 122 -4.29 4.29 16.76
C VAL A 122 -5.22 5.01 17.71
N PRO A 123 -6.53 5.11 17.44
CA PRO A 123 -7.43 5.89 18.28
C PRO A 123 -7.58 5.26 19.67
N TRP A 124 -6.62 4.43 20.08
CA TRP A 124 -6.11 4.26 21.41
C TRP A 124 -5.96 5.60 22.11
N PRO A 125 -6.97 6.01 22.90
CA PRO A 125 -6.88 7.26 23.63
C PRO A 125 -5.71 7.11 24.60
N ARG A 126 -4.98 8.19 24.88
CA ARG A 126 -3.86 8.16 25.86
C ARG A 126 -4.28 7.57 27.22
N SER A 127 -5.57 7.65 27.58
CA SER A 127 -6.16 7.02 28.76
C SER A 127 -6.03 5.49 28.77
N HIS A 128 -5.98 4.83 27.61
CA HIS A 128 -6.00 3.37 27.50
C HIS A 128 -4.61 2.72 27.53
N ARG A 129 -3.53 3.44 27.88
CA ARG A 129 -2.16 2.87 27.92
C ARG A 129 -2.01 1.67 28.87
N LYS A 130 -2.85 1.59 29.90
CA LYS A 130 -2.94 0.47 30.85
C LYS A 130 -4.41 0.14 31.06
N PRO A 131 -5.09 -0.49 30.09
CA PRO A 131 -6.50 -0.78 30.24
C PRO A 131 -6.68 -2.06 31.05
N ARG A 132 -7.91 -2.31 31.46
CA ARG A 132 -8.31 -3.63 31.95
C ARG A 132 -8.72 -4.49 30.77
N TYR A 133 -8.14 -5.68 30.67
CA TYR A 133 -8.57 -6.68 29.69
C TYR A 133 -9.64 -7.56 30.32
N LEU A 134 -10.81 -7.60 29.69
CA LEU A 134 -11.93 -8.44 30.09
C LEU A 134 -12.37 -9.28 28.91
N ALA A 135 -12.97 -10.45 29.19
CA ALA A 135 -13.60 -11.24 28.16
C ALA A 135 -14.67 -10.39 27.46
N ASP A 136 -14.70 -10.51 26.14
CA ASP A 136 -15.77 -9.92 25.35
C ASP A 136 -17.10 -10.57 25.74
N ASP A 137 -18.08 -9.74 26.01
CA ASP A 137 -19.45 -10.11 26.34
C ASP A 137 -20.32 -10.28 25.09
N GLN A 138 -19.83 -9.82 23.94
CA GLN A 138 -20.47 -10.02 22.64
C GLN A 138 -19.83 -11.23 21.95
N PRO A 139 -20.63 -12.15 21.36
CA PRO A 139 -20.09 -13.21 20.54
C PRO A 139 -19.32 -12.64 19.35
N LEU A 140 -18.37 -13.43 18.85
CA LEU A 140 -17.73 -13.13 17.56
C LEU A 140 -18.76 -13.40 16.44
N PRO A 141 -18.80 -12.58 15.39
CA PRO A 141 -19.75 -12.75 14.29
C PRO A 141 -19.32 -13.86 13.29
N PHE A 142 -18.39 -14.72 13.69
CA PHE A 142 -17.81 -15.78 12.87
C PHE A 142 -17.63 -17.04 13.72
N ASP A 143 -18.04 -18.17 13.16
CA ASP A 143 -17.92 -19.47 13.84
C ASP A 143 -16.60 -20.19 13.52
N THR A 144 -15.93 -19.80 12.42
CA THR A 144 -14.64 -20.37 11.99
C THR A 144 -13.65 -19.30 11.55
N VAL A 145 -12.35 -19.59 11.67
CA VAL A 145 -11.28 -18.71 11.18
C VAL A 145 -11.36 -18.57 9.66
N ALA A 146 -11.74 -19.65 8.96
CA ALA A 146 -11.97 -19.61 7.52
C ALA A 146 -13.11 -18.65 7.14
N ALA A 147 -14.24 -18.67 7.86
CA ALA A 147 -15.35 -17.75 7.62
C ALA A 147 -14.94 -16.29 7.87
N PHE A 148 -14.18 -16.03 8.94
CA PHE A 148 -13.58 -14.71 9.20
C PHE A 148 -12.73 -14.25 8.01
N ARG A 149 -11.81 -15.10 7.53
CA ARG A 149 -10.88 -14.78 6.44
C ARG A 149 -11.60 -14.52 5.11
N ALA A 150 -12.67 -15.26 4.84
CA ALA A 150 -13.49 -15.10 3.64
C ALA A 150 -14.28 -13.78 3.68
N ALA A 151 -14.89 -13.45 4.81
CA ALA A 151 -15.64 -12.21 5.01
C ALA A 151 -14.73 -10.97 5.09
N ARG A 152 -13.47 -11.17 5.49
CA ARG A 152 -12.50 -10.10 5.73
C ARG A 152 -11.18 -10.41 5.01
N PRO A 153 -11.12 -10.25 3.69
CA PRO A 153 -9.85 -10.35 2.99
C PRO A 153 -8.89 -9.31 3.57
N THR A 154 -7.71 -9.75 4.02
CA THR A 154 -6.68 -8.82 4.53
C THR A 154 -6.34 -7.83 3.43
N GLU A 155 -6.75 -6.58 3.60
CA GLU A 155 -6.39 -5.54 2.65
C GLU A 155 -4.94 -5.13 2.86
N ALA A 156 -4.16 -5.21 1.79
CA ALA A 156 -2.80 -4.75 1.79
C ALA A 156 -2.73 -3.28 2.25
N GLY A 157 -2.10 -3.05 3.40
CA GLY A 157 -1.87 -1.71 3.95
C GLY A 157 -2.68 -1.36 5.20
N LEU A 158 -3.77 -2.04 5.54
CA LEU A 158 -4.50 -1.79 6.80
C LEU A 158 -3.91 -2.54 8.01
N VAL A 159 -2.80 -3.24 7.81
CA VAL A 159 -2.13 -3.98 8.87
C VAL A 159 -1.14 -3.05 9.56
N TYR A 160 -1.27 -2.91 10.88
CA TYR A 160 -0.26 -2.29 11.70
C TYR A 160 1.04 -3.11 11.61
N ARG A 161 2.13 -2.52 11.10
CA ARG A 161 3.46 -3.18 11.06
C ARG A 161 4.26 -2.85 12.30
N GLU A 162 4.96 -3.88 12.79
CA GLU A 162 6.02 -3.86 13.81
C GLU A 162 5.57 -3.85 15.29
N PRO A 163 6.14 -4.74 16.13
CA PRO A 163 6.07 -6.18 16.01
C PRO A 163 5.02 -6.72 16.99
N TYR A 164 3.93 -7.28 16.46
CA TYR A 164 3.17 -8.26 17.22
C TYR A 164 3.97 -9.58 17.12
N GLY A 165 4.38 -10.12 18.28
CA GLY A 165 5.51 -11.03 18.45
C GLY A 165 5.74 -12.04 17.31
N ILE A 166 6.99 -12.12 16.85
CA ILE A 166 7.48 -13.20 16.00
C ILE A 166 8.19 -14.19 16.91
N ALA A 167 7.69 -15.42 16.99
CA ALA A 167 8.37 -16.52 17.63
C ALA A 167 8.78 -17.55 16.58
N ARG A 168 9.95 -18.17 16.76
CA ARG A 168 10.43 -19.22 15.89
C ARG A 168 10.50 -20.51 16.68
N ALA A 169 9.88 -21.57 16.18
CA ALA A 169 10.08 -22.90 16.71
C ALA A 169 11.47 -23.43 16.33
N ALA A 170 11.99 -24.38 17.10
CA ALA A 170 13.19 -25.14 16.72
C ALA A 170 12.98 -25.92 15.41
N THR A 171 11.73 -26.27 15.08
CA THR A 171 11.31 -26.91 13.83
C THR A 171 11.34 -25.97 12.62
N GLY A 172 11.64 -24.68 12.80
CA GLY A 172 11.70 -23.69 11.74
C GLY A 172 10.37 -22.98 11.44
N GLU A 173 9.27 -23.40 12.07
CA GLU A 173 7.98 -22.71 11.99
C GLU A 173 8.09 -21.30 12.58
N VAL A 174 7.38 -20.35 11.99
CA VAL A 174 7.33 -18.96 12.43
C VAL A 174 5.91 -18.63 12.87
N PHE A 175 5.73 -18.36 14.15
CA PHE A 175 4.50 -17.81 14.68
C PHE A 175 4.55 -16.31 14.59
N ARG A 176 3.55 -15.71 13.96
CA ARG A 176 3.45 -14.26 13.83
C ARG A 176 2.02 -13.83 14.12
N THR A 177 1.88 -12.58 14.54
CA THR A 177 0.59 -11.95 14.71
C THR A 177 0.49 -10.73 13.81
N THR A 178 -0.71 -10.47 13.30
CA THR A 178 -0.99 -9.26 12.51
C THR A 178 -2.26 -8.62 13.05
N LEU A 179 -2.21 -7.32 13.34
CA LEU A 179 -3.36 -6.55 13.80
C LEU A 179 -3.81 -5.56 12.72
N ALA A 180 -5.11 -5.46 12.50
CA ALA A 180 -5.72 -4.46 11.64
C ALA A 180 -6.93 -3.83 12.33
N PRO A 181 -7.23 -2.55 12.11
CA PRO A 181 -8.45 -1.94 12.60
C PRO A 181 -9.66 -2.45 11.79
N GLU A 182 -10.82 -2.44 12.42
CA GLU A 182 -12.10 -2.55 11.73
C GLU A 182 -12.35 -1.31 10.87
N LYS A 183 -12.94 -1.49 9.69
CA LYS A 183 -13.15 -0.39 8.75
C LYS A 183 -14.27 0.54 9.18
N VAL A 184 -15.33 -0.05 9.70
CA VAL A 184 -16.58 0.66 10.04
C VAL A 184 -16.56 1.21 11.46
N ASP A 185 -15.70 0.68 12.32
CA ASP A 185 -15.61 1.06 13.73
C ASP A 185 -14.14 1.17 14.15
N ALA A 186 -13.67 2.40 14.33
CA ALA A 186 -12.28 2.66 14.68
C ALA A 186 -11.90 2.19 16.11
N SER A 187 -12.88 1.82 16.94
CA SER A 187 -12.67 1.25 18.28
C SER A 187 -12.47 -0.26 18.27
N VAL A 188 -12.64 -0.91 17.13
CA VAL A 188 -12.52 -2.36 16.99
C VAL A 188 -11.26 -2.72 16.20
N PHE A 189 -10.55 -3.75 16.67
CA PHE A 189 -9.36 -4.26 16.02
C PHE A 189 -9.42 -5.78 15.94
N TRP A 190 -8.80 -6.31 14.89
CA TRP A 190 -8.74 -7.73 14.61
C TRP A 190 -7.30 -8.19 14.55
N LEU A 191 -6.96 -9.17 15.37
CA LEU A 191 -5.67 -9.83 15.41
C LEU A 191 -5.79 -11.20 14.77
N GLU A 192 -4.89 -11.51 13.85
CA GLU A 192 -4.74 -12.85 13.28
C GLU A 192 -3.48 -13.49 13.85
N TYR A 193 -3.60 -14.73 14.34
CA TYR A 193 -2.48 -15.56 14.75
C TYR A 193 -2.14 -16.53 13.61
N ILE A 194 -0.96 -16.35 13.04
CA ILE A 194 -0.55 -17.00 11.79
C ILE A 194 0.68 -17.87 12.08
N ILE A 195 0.61 -19.13 11.69
CA ILE A 195 1.72 -20.07 11.72
C ILE A 195 2.23 -20.18 10.29
N GLN A 196 3.45 -19.72 10.06
CA GLN A 196 4.14 -19.94 8.81
C GLN A 196 4.90 -21.26 8.95
N PRO A 197 4.64 -22.24 8.08
CA PRO A 197 5.35 -23.51 8.12
C PRO A 197 6.84 -23.29 7.87
N ALA A 198 7.65 -24.25 8.33
CA ALA A 198 9.07 -24.26 8.02
C ALA A 198 9.29 -24.20 6.50
N PRO A 199 10.38 -23.54 6.04
CA PRO A 199 10.73 -23.56 4.63
C PRO A 199 10.92 -25.01 4.15
N PRO A 200 10.59 -25.31 2.89
CA PRO A 200 10.79 -26.66 2.36
C PRO A 200 12.26 -27.05 2.42
N ALA A 201 12.53 -28.36 2.52
CA ALA A 201 13.90 -28.88 2.56
C ALA A 201 14.63 -28.62 1.23
N SER A 202 13.88 -28.56 0.13
CA SER A 202 14.40 -28.29 -1.22
C SER A 202 13.84 -27.00 -1.82
N PRO A 203 14.64 -26.17 -2.53
CA PRO A 203 14.17 -24.95 -3.19
C PRO A 203 13.15 -25.17 -4.31
N ILE A 204 13.05 -26.39 -4.84
CA ILE A 204 12.09 -26.76 -5.90
C ILE A 204 10.76 -27.28 -5.34
N GLU A 205 10.69 -27.57 -4.05
CA GLU A 205 9.45 -27.99 -3.40
C GLU A 205 8.55 -26.78 -3.13
N PRO A 206 7.23 -26.93 -3.32
CA PRO A 206 6.30 -25.86 -3.02
C PRO A 206 6.28 -25.58 -1.51
N SER A 207 6.24 -24.30 -1.14
CA SER A 207 6.03 -23.91 0.25
C SER A 207 4.62 -24.27 0.71
N SER A 208 4.51 -24.84 1.90
CA SER A 208 3.21 -25.00 2.55
C SER A 208 2.55 -23.63 2.80
N PRO A 209 1.22 -23.53 2.67
CA PRO A 209 0.51 -22.29 2.94
C PRO A 209 0.58 -21.92 4.43
N ASN A 210 0.42 -20.63 4.73
CA ASN A 210 0.27 -20.18 6.11
C ASN A 210 -1.00 -20.79 6.73
N ILE A 211 -0.92 -21.18 8.00
CA ILE A 211 -2.07 -21.60 8.79
C ILE A 211 -2.55 -20.40 9.61
N TYR A 212 -3.83 -20.07 9.50
CA TYR A 212 -4.48 -19.06 10.33
C TYR A 212 -5.11 -19.78 11.51
N ALA A 213 -4.39 -19.80 12.63
CA ALA A 213 -4.67 -20.68 13.75
C ALA A 213 -5.69 -20.08 14.74
N ALA A 214 -5.78 -18.75 14.81
CA ALA A 214 -6.77 -18.07 15.63
C ALA A 214 -7.00 -16.64 15.14
N VAL A 215 -8.14 -16.08 15.53
CA VAL A 215 -8.47 -14.66 15.37
C VAL A 215 -8.97 -14.10 16.69
N ALA A 216 -8.64 -12.85 16.98
CA ALA A 216 -9.10 -12.16 18.17
C ALA A 216 -9.65 -10.79 17.85
N ARG A 217 -10.81 -10.47 18.44
CA ARG A 217 -11.41 -9.13 18.41
C ARG A 217 -11.01 -8.38 19.66
N TYR A 218 -10.53 -7.17 19.47
CA TYR A 218 -10.29 -6.20 20.53
C TYR A 218 -11.30 -5.07 20.34
N ARG A 219 -12.17 -4.84 21.31
CA ARG A 219 -13.03 -3.64 21.34
C ARG A 219 -12.59 -2.71 22.45
N LEU A 220 -12.38 -1.44 22.12
CA LEU A 220 -12.05 -0.41 23.08
C LEU A 220 -13.34 0.22 23.60
N VAL A 221 -13.56 0.15 24.90
CA VAL A 221 -14.76 0.68 25.55
C VAL A 221 -14.37 1.40 26.84
N GLU A 222 -15.21 2.35 27.26
CA GLU A 222 -15.11 2.98 28.57
C GLU A 222 -16.24 2.47 29.47
N GLU A 223 -15.90 1.93 30.64
CA GLU A 223 -16.86 1.39 31.60
C GLU A 223 -16.62 2.08 32.95
N GLY A 224 -17.61 2.84 33.43
CA GLY A 224 -17.48 3.61 34.67
C GLY A 224 -16.35 4.65 34.63
N GLY A 225 -16.04 5.18 33.44
CA GLY A 225 -14.92 6.12 33.23
C GLY A 225 -13.54 5.45 33.21
N GLU A 226 -13.46 4.12 33.29
CA GLU A 226 -12.21 3.39 33.12
C GLU A 226 -12.06 2.83 31.70
N PRO A 227 -10.84 2.85 31.14
CA PRO A 227 -10.53 2.23 29.86
C PRO A 227 -10.51 0.70 29.96
N VAL A 228 -11.36 0.03 29.16
CA VAL A 228 -11.48 -1.43 29.11
C VAL A 228 -11.26 -1.93 27.68
N VAL A 229 -10.56 -3.04 27.55
CA VAL A 229 -10.41 -3.78 26.31
C VAL A 229 -11.21 -5.08 26.44
N ARG A 230 -12.26 -5.21 25.64
CA ARG A 230 -13.05 -6.45 25.51
C ARG A 230 -12.38 -7.34 24.47
N LEU A 231 -11.98 -8.54 24.90
CA LEU A 231 -11.20 -9.48 24.11
C LEU A 231 -12.02 -10.74 23.81
N GLY A 232 -12.39 -10.91 22.54
CA GLY A 232 -13.03 -12.11 22.01
C GLY A 232 -12.01 -12.93 21.21
N ILE A 233 -12.00 -14.25 21.35
CA ILE A 233 -11.02 -15.12 20.66
C ILE A 233 -11.76 -16.31 20.05
N LEU A 234 -11.51 -16.54 18.77
CA LEU A 234 -11.86 -17.75 18.04
C LEU A 234 -10.56 -18.47 17.70
N CYS A 235 -10.40 -19.70 18.20
CA CYS A 235 -9.18 -20.48 18.07
C CYS A 235 -9.53 -21.91 17.68
N GLU A 236 -8.88 -22.41 16.63
CA GLU A 236 -9.14 -23.73 16.05
C GLU A 236 -7.96 -24.69 16.27
N ARG A 237 -7.21 -24.44 17.35
CA ARG A 237 -6.05 -25.25 17.77
C ARG A 237 -6.44 -26.17 18.93
N PRO A 238 -5.58 -27.13 19.29
CA PRO A 238 -5.78 -27.90 20.53
C PRO A 238 -6.02 -26.96 21.73
N GLU A 239 -6.91 -27.36 22.64
CA GLU A 239 -7.39 -26.52 23.75
C GLU A 239 -6.24 -25.90 24.56
N GLU A 240 -5.18 -26.67 24.83
CA GLU A 240 -4.01 -26.18 25.56
C GLU A 240 -3.29 -25.02 24.83
N GLU A 241 -3.15 -25.10 23.51
CA GLU A 241 -2.58 -24.03 22.69
C GLU A 241 -3.50 -22.79 22.71
N CYS A 242 -4.81 -23.00 22.55
CA CYS A 242 -5.80 -21.92 22.60
C CYS A 242 -5.80 -21.23 23.96
N GLN A 243 -5.67 -21.97 25.05
CA GLN A 243 -5.61 -21.41 26.39
C GLN A 243 -4.30 -20.62 26.62
N LYS A 244 -3.16 -21.12 26.14
CA LYS A 244 -1.88 -20.38 26.17
C LYS A 244 -1.98 -19.08 25.39
N LEU A 245 -2.53 -19.12 24.17
CA LEU A 245 -2.75 -17.93 23.36
C LEU A 245 -3.69 -16.95 24.08
N ARG A 246 -4.81 -17.44 24.63
CA ARG A 246 -5.75 -16.63 25.42
C ARG A 246 -5.01 -15.93 26.56
N ASN A 247 -4.30 -16.67 27.41
CA ASN A 247 -3.54 -16.10 28.52
C ASN A 247 -2.55 -15.02 28.07
N PHE A 248 -1.83 -15.26 26.97
CA PHE A 248 -0.92 -14.27 26.38
C PHE A 248 -1.65 -13.00 25.93
N LEU A 249 -2.75 -13.12 25.20
CA LEU A 249 -3.50 -11.96 24.71
C LEU A 249 -4.12 -11.14 25.87
N PHE A 250 -4.51 -11.79 26.97
CA PHE A 250 -5.00 -11.14 28.19
C PHE A 250 -3.91 -10.41 29.00
N GLN A 251 -2.62 -10.71 28.79
CA GLN A 251 -1.52 -9.89 29.34
C GLN A 251 -1.38 -8.54 28.62
N GLY A 252 -2.08 -8.37 27.49
CA GLY A 252 -2.13 -7.16 26.72
C GLY A 252 -1.01 -7.03 25.68
N LEU A 253 -1.28 -6.23 24.66
CA LEU A 253 -0.38 -6.00 23.53
C LEU A 253 0.85 -5.17 23.98
N PRO A 254 1.98 -5.22 23.23
CA PRO A 254 3.20 -4.48 23.58
C PRO A 254 2.98 -2.98 23.89
N PHE A 255 2.08 -2.32 23.18
CA PHE A 255 1.73 -0.90 23.37
C PHE A 255 0.51 -0.66 24.27
N ALA A 256 -0.15 -1.73 24.74
CA ALA A 256 -1.37 -1.67 25.53
C ALA A 256 -1.35 -2.77 26.61
N LYS A 257 -0.34 -2.71 27.47
CA LYS A 257 -0.16 -3.71 28.52
C LYS A 257 -1.32 -3.69 29.51
N ALA A 258 -1.80 -4.87 29.91
CA ALA A 258 -2.80 -4.97 30.95
C ALA A 258 -2.33 -4.27 32.24
N ARG A 259 -3.26 -3.67 33.00
CA ARG A 259 -2.95 -3.23 34.37
C ARG A 259 -2.41 -4.42 35.13
N ARG A 260 -1.24 -4.24 35.76
CA ARG A 260 -0.78 -5.18 36.78
C ARG A 260 -1.83 -5.17 37.88
N ARG A 261 -2.40 -6.34 38.17
CA ARG A 261 -3.23 -6.53 39.36
C ARG A 261 -2.36 -6.33 40.59
#